data_AF-A0A1K2HKP7-F1
#
_entry.id   AF-A0A1K2HKP7-F1
#
_cell.length_a   1.000
_cell.length_b   1.000
_cell.length_c   1.000
_cell.angle_alpha   90.00
_cell.angle_beta   90.00
_cell.angle_gamma   90.00
#
_symmetry.space_group_name_H-M   'P 1'
#
loop_
_entity.id
_entity.type
_entity.pdbx_description
1 polymer ?
#
loop_
_entity_poly.entity_id
_entity_poly.type
_entity_poly.pdbx_seq_one_letter_code
_entity_poly.pdbx_strand_id
1 'polypeptide(L)' 'MVGTLQKGKEVNALIRAPDGNLYRVKIGSYMGQNFGMVTGISETETSLKEIVEDSGGDWVERTSVLALDEMEQKK' A
#
# COMPACT_ATOMS: atom_id res chain seq x y z
N MET A 1 1.59 1.71 6.33
CA MET A 1 0.29 2.41 6.21
C MET A 1 0.02 3.08 7.56
N VAL A 2 -0.66 4.23 7.62
CA VAL A 2 -0.96 4.90 8.90
C VAL A 2 -2.43 4.81 9.32
N GLY A 3 -3.28 4.11 8.56
CA GLY A 3 -4.67 3.85 8.91
C GLY A 3 -5.58 3.73 7.70
N THR A 4 -6.87 3.58 7.97
CA THR A 4 -7.93 3.59 6.95
C THR A 4 -8.96 4.69 7.24
N LEU A 5 -9.63 5.14 6.19
CA LEU A 5 -10.72 6.09 6.26
C LEU A 5 -11.91 5.51 5.49
N GLN A 6 -13.00 5.25 6.20
CA GLN A 6 -14.25 4.82 5.62
C GLN A 6 -15.20 6.01 5.45
N LYS A 7 -15.68 6.23 4.23
CA LYS A 7 -16.73 7.21 3.93
C LYS A 7 -17.88 6.49 3.24
N GLY A 8 -18.90 6.15 4.03
CA GLY A 8 -20.02 5.33 3.57
C GLY A 8 -19.54 3.92 3.19
N LYS A 9 -19.68 3.57 1.91
CA LYS A 9 -19.25 2.26 1.37
C LYS A 9 -17.81 2.27 0.81
N GLU A 10 -17.17 3.43 0.71
CA GLU A 10 -15.82 3.55 0.19
C GLU A 10 -14.80 3.48 1.34
N VAL A 11 -13.87 2.52 1.24
CA VAL A 11 -12.71 2.39 2.15
C VAL A 11 -11.47 2.90 1.45
N ASN A 12 -10.76 3.81 2.10
CA ASN A 12 -9.49 4.35 1.62
C ASN A 12 -8.39 4.03 2.63
N ALA A 13 -7.19 3.71 2.16
CA ALA A 13 -6.00 3.60 2.98
C ALA A 13 -5.28 4.95 3.04
N LEU A 14 -4.71 5.26 4.21
CA LEU A 14 -3.89 6.42 4.46
C LEU A 14 -2.41 6.00 4.44
N ILE A 15 -1.66 6.55 3.50
CA ILE A 15 -0.26 6.20 3.26
C ILE A 15 0.59 7.44 3.54
N ARG A 16 1.48 7.34 4.53
CA ARG A 16 2.53 8.35 4.72
C ARG A 16 3.68 7.99 3.80
N ALA A 17 4.00 8.88 2.86
CA ALA A 17 5.16 8.73 2.00
C ALA A 17 6.44 9.19 2.73
N PRO A 18 7.63 8.82 2.22
CA PRO A 18 8.91 9.21 2.83
C PRO A 18 9.15 10.72 2.91
N ASP A 19 8.46 11.50 2.08
CA ASP A 19 8.45 12.98 2.11
C ASP A 19 7.63 13.55 3.28
N GLY A 20 6.99 12.70 4.08
CA GLY A 20 6.11 13.08 5.19
C GLY A 20 4.67 13.38 4.78
N ASN A 21 4.36 13.43 3.48
CA ASN A 21 3.02 13.72 2.99
C ASN A 21 2.08 12.53 3.17
N LEU A 22 0.81 12.83 3.43
CA LEU A 22 -0.24 11.85 3.61
C LEU A 22 -1.09 11.72 2.35
N TYR A 23 -1.12 10.52 1.78
CA TYR A 23 -1.90 10.20 0.59
C TYR A 23 -3.07 9.28 0.94
N ARG A 24 -4.19 9.47 0.24
CA ARG A 24 -5.37 8.61 0.30
C ARG A 24 -5.40 7.75 -0.96
N VAL A 25 -5.47 6.43 -0.79
CA VAL A 25 -5.58 5.48 -1.90
C VAL A 25 -6.79 4.57 -1.70
N LYS A 26 -7.41 4.15 -2.79
CA LYS A 26 -8.51 3.17 -2.80
C LYS A 26 -8.10 1.95 -3.61
N ILE A 27 -8.92 0.90 -3.58
CA ILE A 27 -8.72 -0.27 -4.45
C ILE A 27 -8.67 0.19 -5.92
N GLY A 28 -7.65 -0.26 -6.64
CA GLY A 28 -7.34 0.14 -8.01
C GLY A 28 -6.49 1.41 -8.15
N SER A 29 -6.19 2.14 -7.06
CA SER A 29 -5.20 3.21 -7.07
C SER A 29 -3.77 2.65 -7.19
N TYR A 30 -2.85 3.46 -7.69
CA TYR A 30 -1.44 3.12 -7.79
C TYR A 30 -0.60 3.94 -6.80
N MET A 31 0.44 3.33 -6.24
CA MET A 31 1.39 3.97 -5.33
C MET A 31 2.76 3.28 -5.35
N GLY A 32 3.76 3.94 -4.77
CA GLY A 32 5.13 3.42 -4.71
C GLY A 32 5.87 3.56 -6.05
N GLN A 33 7.15 3.15 -6.05
CA GLN A 33 8.02 3.27 -7.21
C GLN A 33 7.79 2.14 -8.24
N ASN A 34 7.28 1.00 -7.81
CA ASN A 34 7.09 -0.21 -8.62
C ASN A 34 5.67 -0.32 -9.21
N PHE A 35 4.99 0.81 -9.42
CA PHE A 35 3.62 0.88 -9.90
C PHE A 35 2.66 -0.03 -9.11
N GLY A 36 2.76 0.00 -7.78
CA GLY A 36 1.97 -0.84 -6.89
C GLY A 36 0.49 -0.51 -6.96
N MET A 37 -0.29 -1.39 -7.59
CA MET A 37 -1.74 -1.29 -7.63
C MET A 37 -2.33 -1.83 -6.32
N VAL A 38 -3.15 -1.04 -5.66
CA VAL A 38 -3.86 -1.45 -4.44
C VAL A 38 -4.92 -2.49 -4.80
N THR A 39 -4.74 -3.71 -4.29
CA THR A 39 -5.67 -4.84 -4.53
C THR A 39 -6.58 -5.09 -3.34
N GLY A 40 -6.22 -4.65 -2.14
CA GLY A 40 -7.00 -4.82 -0.92
C GLY A 40 -6.65 -3.79 0.15
N ILE A 41 -7.65 -3.41 0.93
CA ILE A 41 -7.49 -2.50 2.07
C ILE A 41 -8.24 -3.13 3.26
N SER A 42 -7.54 -3.33 4.36
CA SER A 42 -8.09 -3.72 5.66
C SER A 42 -7.69 -2.72 6.73
N GLU A 43 -8.24 -2.85 7.94
CA GLU A 43 -7.88 -1.97 9.07
C GLU A 43 -6.41 -2.09 9.47
N THR A 44 -5.78 -3.24 9.23
CA THR A 44 -4.41 -3.55 9.67
C THR A 44 -3.39 -3.53 8.54
N GLU A 45 -3.81 -3.61 7.28
CA GLU A 45 -2.89 -3.72 6.16
C GLU A 45 -3.49 -3.26 4.82
N THR A 46 -2.60 -3.00 3.85
CA THR A 46 -2.96 -2.79 2.45
C THR A 46 -2.16 -3.71 1.57
N SER A 47 -2.86 -4.46 0.71
CA SER A 47 -2.26 -5.35 -0.28
C SER A 47 -2.04 -4.61 -1.59
N LEU A 48 -0.87 -4.82 -2.17
CA LEU A 48 -0.39 -4.20 -3.39
C LEU A 48 0.05 -5.29 -4.36
N LYS A 49 -0.19 -5.06 -5.65
CA LYS A 49 0.41 -5.81 -6.76
C LYS A 49 1.36 -4.88 -7.49
N GLU A 50 2.64 -5.19 -7.45
CA GLU A 50 3.73 -4.40 -8.00
C GLU A 50 4.35 -5.11 -9.21
N ILE A 51 5.01 -4.36 -10.08
CA ILE A 51 5.84 -4.91 -11.15
C ILE A 51 7.29 -4.58 -10.78
N VAL A 52 8.11 -5.61 -10.59
CA VAL A 52 9.51 -5.47 -10.20
C VAL A 52 10.41 -6.20 -11.19
N GLU A 53 11.62 -5.71 -11.38
CA GLU A 53 12.65 -6.41 -12.13
C GLU A 53 13.30 -7.46 -11.22
N ASP A 54 13.33 -8.73 -11.64
CA ASP A 54 14.11 -9.77 -10.97
C ASP A 54 15.61 -9.61 -11.29
N SER A 55 16.45 -10.29 -10.52
CA SER A 55 17.90 -10.40 -10.70
C SER A 55 18.37 -10.78 -12.12
N GLY A 56 17.50 -11.40 -12.93
CA GLY A 56 17.75 -11.75 -14.33
C GLY A 56 17.38 -10.65 -15.36
N GLY A 57 16.77 -9.54 -14.94
CA GLY A 57 16.30 -8.48 -15.82
C GLY A 57 14.86 -8.64 -16.35
N ASP A 58 14.16 -9.70 -15.93
CA ASP A 58 12.77 -9.94 -16.28
C ASP A 58 11.82 -9.17 -15.37
N TRP A 59 10.74 -8.62 -15.93
CA TRP A 59 9.69 -7.96 -15.16
C TRP A 59 8.69 -8.99 -14.64
N VAL A 60 8.49 -9.03 -13.33
CA VAL A 60 7.59 -9.98 -12.66
C VAL A 60 6.58 -9.26 -11.76
N GLU A 61 5.40 -9.87 -11.61
CA GLU A 61 4.40 -9.39 -10.65
C GLU A 61 4.77 -9.85 -9.23
N ARG A 62 4.81 -8.91 -8.28
CA ARG A 62 5.01 -9.20 -6.85
C ARG A 62 3.81 -8.74 -6.04
N THR A 63 3.34 -9.60 -5.14
CA THR A 63 2.36 -9.18 -4.12
C THR A 63 3.10 -8.66 -2.89
N SER A 64 2.75 -7.47 -2.43
CA SER A 64 3.34 -6.82 -1.27
C SER A 64 2.26 -6.39 -0.29
N VAL A 65 2.59 -6.39 1.00
CA VAL A 65 1.66 -5.99 2.06
C VAL A 65 2.28 -4.84 2.84
N LEU A 66 1.54 -3.74 2.95
CA LEU A 66 1.91 -2.59 3.75
C LEU A 66 1.13 -2.65 5.07
N ALA A 67 1.78 -3.11 6.13
CA ALA A 67 1.19 -3.18 7.46
C ALA A 67 0.94 -1.79 8.06
N LEU A 68 0.02 -1.71 9.04
CA LEU A 68 -0.20 -0.54 9.86
C LEU A 68 1.04 -0.24 10.71
N ASP A 69 1.56 0.98 10.62
CA ASP A 69 2.80 1.45 11.27
C ASP A 69 2.71 1.33 12.82
N GLU A 70 1.52 1.47 13.40
CA GLU A 70 1.31 1.28 14.84
C GLU A 70 1.63 -0.14 15.34
N MET A 71 1.66 -1.15 14.46
CA MET A 71 2.06 -2.51 14.84
C MET A 71 3.58 -2.65 15.04
N GLU A 72 4.41 -1.78 14.45
CA GLU A 72 5.87 -1.83 14.64
C GLU A 72 6.34 -1.11 15.91
N GLN A 73 5.55 -0.18 16.46
CA GLN A 73 5.94 0.60 17.64
C GLN A 73 5.77 -0.11 19.00
N LYS A 74 5.35 -1.39 19.01
CA LYS A 74 5.19 -2.19 20.24
C LYS A 74 6.42 -3.04 20.63
N LYS A 75 7.62 -2.69 20.19
CA LYS A 75 8.85 -3.45 20.48
C LYS A 75 9.76 -2.79 21.51
#